data_AF-T1GBX1-F1
#
_entry.id   AF-T1GBX1-F1
#
_cell.length_a   1.000
_cell.length_b   1.000
_cell.length_c   1.000
_cell.angle_alpha   90.00
_cell.angle_beta   90.00
_cell.angle_gamma   90.00
#
_symmetry.space_group_name_H-M   'P 1'
#
loop_
_entity.id
_entity.type
_entity.pdbx_description
1 polymer ?
#
loop_
_entity_poly.entity_id
_entity_poly.type
_entity_poly.pdbx_seq_one_letter_code
_entity_poly.pdbx_strand_id
1 'polypeptide(L)'
;MFISRLEMQSKIGIDYLTNSGNNAYFGPITIGTPPQTFTVLFDTGSSTFWVPSAKCTSNCGKHNNYNSSASLSYIAQGNDFKIYYGSGSLSGITSIDTVTVSGITISQQTFVESTIPSSFFVNTKYDGIFGLGFLQTSQDKIVPPFYNMMNQGLLDEPVFSVWLNKVGNKGPGGEIVFGGVDSSKFSGNFTYVPVLNTELTVDNYKFYCPSRINMSLAQSTSSL
;
A
#
# COMPACT_ATOMS: atom_id res chain seq x y z
N MET A 1 35.41 -14.28 27.03
CA MET A 1 33.98 -14.56 26.76
C MET A 1 33.40 -13.28 26.16
N PHE A 2 33.41 -13.17 24.83
CA PHE A 2 32.87 -12.01 24.14
C PHE A 2 31.39 -12.27 23.88
N ILE A 3 30.53 -11.52 24.54
CA ILE A 3 29.11 -11.46 24.19
C ILE A 3 29.05 -10.61 22.92
N SER A 4 28.85 -11.25 21.77
CA SER A 4 28.50 -10.56 20.54
C SER A 4 27.17 -9.85 20.77
N ARG A 5 27.18 -8.51 20.74
CA ARG A 5 25.95 -7.75 20.52
C ARG A 5 25.38 -8.23 19.18
N LEU A 6 24.22 -8.88 19.22
CA LEU A 6 23.38 -9.00 18.03
C LEU A 6 23.05 -7.55 17.63
N GLU A 7 23.60 -7.08 16.52
CA GLU A 7 23.10 -5.88 15.87
C GLU A 7 21.62 -6.14 15.56
N MET A 8 20.71 -5.52 16.31
CA MET A 8 19.31 -5.48 15.91
C MET A 8 19.25 -4.73 14.58
N GLN A 9 19.07 -5.47 13.50
CA GLN A 9 18.83 -4.90 12.19
C GLN A 9 17.57 -4.03 12.28
N SER A 10 17.70 -2.75 11.93
CA SER A 10 16.57 -1.81 11.95
C SER A 10 15.43 -2.36 11.09
N LYS A 11 14.23 -2.46 11.66
CA LYS A 11 13.01 -2.90 10.96
C LYS A 11 12.27 -1.71 10.39
N ILE A 12 13.01 -0.88 9.66
CA ILE A 12 12.50 0.29 8.94
C ILE A 12 12.64 0.00 7.45
N GLY A 13 11.52 0.05 6.74
CA GLY A 13 11.49 -0.05 5.28
C GLY A 13 11.29 1.32 4.66
N ILE A 14 12.11 1.69 3.68
CA ILE A 14 12.02 2.97 2.97
C ILE A 14 11.96 2.70 1.47
N ASP A 15 11.00 3.32 0.78
CA ASP A 15 10.96 3.39 -0.68
C ASP A 15 10.68 4.81 -1.17
N TYR A 16 11.31 5.15 -2.29
CA TYR A 16 10.99 6.37 -3.03
C TYR A 16 9.83 6.16 -3.97
N LEU A 17 8.94 7.16 -4.02
CA LEU A 17 7.74 7.14 -4.84
C LEU A 17 7.94 7.93 -6.12
N THR A 18 7.31 7.45 -7.19
CA THR A 18 7.13 8.21 -8.42
C THR A 18 5.88 9.07 -8.29
N ASN A 19 5.99 10.35 -8.63
CA ASN A 19 4.85 11.27 -8.70
C ASN A 19 4.38 11.41 -10.15
N SER A 20 3.13 11.09 -10.42
CA SER A 20 2.47 11.40 -11.69
C SER A 20 1.49 12.56 -11.54
N GLY A 21 1.93 13.75 -11.97
CA GLY A 21 1.05 14.91 -12.13
C GLY A 21 0.45 15.45 -10.83
N ASN A 22 1.10 15.21 -9.69
CA ASN A 22 0.59 15.47 -8.33
C ASN A 22 -0.68 14.70 -7.94
N ASN A 23 -1.11 13.74 -8.76
CA ASN A 23 -2.38 13.02 -8.59
C ASN A 23 -2.20 11.57 -8.12
N ALA A 24 -1.05 10.95 -8.39
CA ALA A 24 -0.78 9.57 -8.02
C ALA A 24 0.67 9.38 -7.61
N TYR A 25 0.89 8.66 -6.51
CA TYR A 25 2.20 8.34 -5.97
C TYR A 25 2.33 6.83 -5.78
N PHE A 26 3.28 6.23 -6.49
CA PHE A 26 3.39 4.78 -6.59
C PHE A 26 4.85 4.34 -6.51
N GLY A 27 5.05 3.12 -6.02
CA GLY A 27 6.38 2.55 -5.80
C GLY A 27 6.43 1.05 -6.11
N PRO A 28 7.63 0.47 -6.08
CA PRO A 28 7.83 -0.93 -6.41
C PRO A 28 7.40 -1.85 -5.27
N ILE A 29 6.92 -3.02 -5.61
CA ILE A 29 6.80 -4.18 -4.73
C ILE A 29 7.21 -5.44 -5.49
N THR A 30 7.42 -6.53 -4.77
CA THR A 30 7.51 -7.86 -5.38
C THR A 30 6.56 -8.85 -4.71
N ILE A 31 6.11 -9.83 -5.49
CA ILE A 31 5.23 -10.92 -5.04
C ILE A 31 5.82 -12.25 -5.50
N GLY A 32 5.82 -13.24 -4.62
CA GLY A 32 6.18 -14.61 -4.96
C GLY A 32 7.66 -14.97 -4.85
N THR A 33 7.93 -16.25 -5.09
CA THR A 33 9.28 -16.84 -5.06
C THR A 33 9.50 -17.69 -6.32
N PRO A 34 10.37 -17.32 -7.28
CA PRO A 34 11.14 -16.08 -7.32
C PRO A 34 10.26 -14.82 -7.42
N PRO A 35 10.78 -13.65 -7.00
CA PRO A 35 9.99 -12.41 -6.95
C PRO A 35 9.54 -11.93 -8.33
N GLN A 36 8.25 -11.58 -8.45
CA GLN A 36 7.63 -10.91 -9.59
C GLN A 36 7.41 -9.43 -9.24
N THR A 37 7.91 -8.51 -10.05
CA THR A 37 7.90 -7.07 -9.74
C THR A 37 6.63 -6.38 -10.23
N PHE A 38 6.07 -5.50 -9.39
CA PHE A 38 4.93 -4.65 -9.72
C PHE A 38 5.19 -3.22 -9.26
N THR A 39 4.51 -2.28 -9.88
CA THR A 39 4.39 -0.91 -9.39
C THR A 39 2.99 -0.69 -8.84
N VAL A 40 2.86 -0.21 -7.60
CA VAL A 40 1.54 -0.07 -6.93
C VAL A 40 1.32 1.34 -6.41
N LEU A 41 0.07 1.80 -6.52
CA LEU A 41 -0.41 2.99 -5.84
C LEU A 41 -0.60 2.67 -4.35
N PHE A 42 0.01 3.45 -3.46
CA PHE A 42 -0.24 3.33 -2.02
C PHE A 42 -1.50 4.11 -1.65
N ASP A 43 -2.54 3.41 -1.18
CA ASP A 43 -3.87 3.97 -0.97
C ASP A 43 -4.31 3.85 0.48
N THR A 44 -4.38 4.98 1.19
CA THR A 44 -4.89 5.05 2.56
C THR A 44 -6.42 5.10 2.65
N GLY A 45 -7.10 5.25 1.51
CA GLY A 45 -8.55 5.30 1.38
C GLY A 45 -9.21 3.93 1.14
N SER A 46 -8.44 2.89 0.81
CA SER A 46 -8.92 1.52 0.70
C SER A 46 -7.99 0.53 1.40
N SER A 47 -8.52 -0.65 1.73
CA SER A 47 -7.77 -1.68 2.48
C SER A 47 -7.32 -2.86 1.61
N THR A 48 -7.82 -2.95 0.39
CA THR A 48 -7.58 -4.09 -0.49
C THR A 48 -6.26 -3.93 -1.22
N PHE A 49 -5.38 -4.92 -1.08
CA PHE A 49 -4.21 -5.08 -1.94
C PHE A 49 -4.55 -5.95 -3.14
N TRP A 50 -4.27 -5.46 -4.35
CA TRP A 50 -4.51 -6.22 -5.58
C TRP A 50 -3.50 -5.89 -6.68
N VAL A 51 -3.27 -6.86 -7.56
CA VAL A 51 -2.50 -6.72 -8.80
C VAL A 51 -3.21 -7.45 -9.96
N PRO A 52 -2.92 -7.12 -11.23
CA PRO A 52 -3.47 -7.84 -12.38
C PRO A 52 -3.02 -9.31 -12.39
N SER A 53 -3.90 -10.22 -12.78
CA SER A 53 -3.58 -11.65 -12.94
C SER A 53 -3.08 -11.97 -14.33
N ALA A 54 -2.18 -12.94 -14.48
CA ALA A 54 -1.86 -13.56 -15.77
C ALA A 54 -3.08 -14.24 -16.41
N LYS A 55 -4.14 -14.50 -15.63
CA LYS A 55 -5.44 -15.00 -16.08
C LYS A 55 -6.41 -13.88 -16.47
N CYS A 56 -5.96 -12.64 -16.56
CA CYS A 56 -6.81 -11.51 -16.92
C CYS A 56 -7.38 -11.65 -18.34
N THR A 57 -8.68 -11.45 -18.47
CA THR A 57 -9.42 -11.68 -19.73
C THR A 57 -9.92 -10.40 -20.40
N SER A 58 -9.86 -9.26 -19.72
CA SER A 58 -10.37 -7.99 -20.24
C SER A 58 -9.68 -6.80 -19.60
N ASN A 59 -9.44 -5.72 -20.35
CA ASN A 59 -8.89 -4.45 -19.84
C ASN A 59 -7.57 -4.60 -19.05
N CYS A 60 -6.76 -5.61 -19.36
CA CYS A 60 -5.53 -5.92 -18.63
C CYS A 60 -4.41 -4.87 -18.83
N GLY A 61 -4.56 -3.98 -19.81
CA GLY A 61 -3.59 -2.94 -20.14
C GLY A 61 -2.21 -3.48 -20.49
N LYS A 62 -1.20 -2.61 -20.45
CA LYS A 62 0.22 -2.98 -20.52
C LYS A 62 0.81 -2.99 -19.11
N HIS A 63 0.25 -3.85 -18.26
CA HIS A 63 0.68 -4.00 -16.87
C HIS A 63 1.46 -5.28 -16.66
N ASN A 64 2.26 -5.31 -15.59
CA ASN A 64 2.80 -6.57 -15.09
C ASN A 64 1.63 -7.39 -14.53
N ASN A 65 1.60 -8.67 -14.90
CA ASN A 65 0.54 -9.59 -14.50
C ASN A 65 1.13 -10.69 -13.62
N TYR A 66 0.55 -10.88 -12.45
CA TYR A 66 0.96 -11.91 -11.50
C TYR A 66 0.63 -13.30 -12.02
N ASN A 67 1.66 -14.13 -12.10
CA ASN A 67 1.56 -15.52 -12.49
C ASN A 67 1.76 -16.43 -11.26
N SER A 68 0.65 -16.90 -10.68
CA SER A 68 0.67 -17.84 -9.55
C SER A 68 1.46 -19.12 -9.84
N SER A 69 1.40 -19.64 -11.07
CA SER A 69 2.12 -20.87 -11.44
C SER A 69 3.64 -20.74 -11.45
N ALA A 70 4.15 -19.50 -11.47
CA ALA A 70 5.58 -19.21 -11.42
C ALA A 70 6.11 -18.95 -10.00
N SER A 71 5.24 -18.96 -8.98
CA SER A 71 5.63 -18.72 -7.59
C SER A 71 5.58 -20.00 -6.76
N LEU A 72 6.71 -20.34 -6.13
CA LEU A 72 6.88 -21.46 -5.20
C LEU A 72 6.26 -21.19 -3.83
N SER A 73 6.05 -19.93 -3.47
CA SER A 73 5.42 -19.53 -2.20
C SER A 73 3.91 -19.27 -2.33
N TYR A 74 3.36 -19.45 -3.53
CA TYR A 74 1.93 -19.32 -3.78
C TYR A 74 1.12 -20.38 -3.04
N ILE A 75 0.07 -19.93 -2.37
CA ILE A 75 -0.95 -20.78 -1.75
C ILE A 75 -2.29 -20.41 -2.39
N ALA A 76 -2.91 -21.42 -3.01
CA ALA A 76 -4.22 -21.26 -3.63
C ALA A 76 -5.30 -21.02 -2.57
N GLN A 77 -6.08 -19.95 -2.75
CA GLN A 77 -7.27 -19.66 -1.95
C GLN A 77 -8.53 -19.68 -2.83
N GLY A 78 -8.53 -18.92 -3.93
CA GLY A 78 -9.47 -19.09 -5.04
C GLY A 78 -10.90 -18.58 -4.80
N ASN A 79 -11.17 -17.83 -3.73
CA ASN A 79 -12.48 -17.21 -3.55
C ASN A 79 -12.68 -16.07 -4.55
N ASP A 80 -13.86 -16.01 -5.16
CA ASP A 80 -14.24 -14.88 -6.00
C ASP A 80 -14.27 -13.58 -5.18
N PHE A 81 -13.76 -12.50 -5.79
CA PHE A 81 -13.72 -11.19 -5.17
C PHE A 81 -14.15 -10.12 -6.17
N LYS A 82 -14.88 -9.11 -5.69
CA LYS A 82 -15.31 -7.98 -6.52
C LYS A 82 -15.35 -6.70 -5.73
N ILE A 83 -14.63 -5.67 -6.16
CA ILE A 83 -14.59 -4.37 -5.51
C ILE A 83 -15.02 -3.24 -6.44
N TYR A 84 -15.66 -2.23 -5.86
CA TYR A 84 -16.10 -1.01 -6.53
C TYR A 84 -15.40 0.20 -5.90
N TYR A 85 -14.63 0.90 -6.72
CA TYR A 85 -14.08 2.22 -6.44
C TYR A 85 -15.02 3.29 -7.01
N GLY A 86 -14.94 4.52 -6.50
CA GLY A 86 -15.72 5.64 -7.07
C GLY A 86 -15.47 5.85 -8.57
N SER A 87 -14.28 5.51 -9.06
CA SER A 87 -13.86 5.70 -10.46
C SER A 87 -13.82 4.41 -11.29
N GLY A 88 -14.06 3.24 -10.69
CA GLY A 88 -13.86 1.97 -11.38
C GLY A 88 -14.26 0.76 -10.57
N SER A 89 -14.04 -0.43 -11.11
CA SER A 89 -14.26 -1.68 -10.39
C SER A 89 -13.29 -2.73 -10.88
N LEU A 90 -13.20 -3.83 -10.15
CA LEU A 90 -12.57 -5.05 -10.66
C LEU A 90 -13.25 -6.28 -10.08
N SER A 91 -13.18 -7.37 -10.83
CA SER A 91 -13.40 -8.73 -10.33
C SER A 91 -12.10 -9.51 -10.40
N GLY A 92 -11.95 -10.49 -9.51
CA GLY A 92 -10.76 -11.32 -9.43
C GLY A 92 -10.94 -12.49 -8.47
N ILE A 93 -9.83 -13.09 -8.08
CA ILE A 93 -9.78 -14.15 -7.09
C ILE A 93 -8.80 -13.81 -5.97
N THR A 94 -9.07 -14.27 -4.76
CA THR A 94 -8.10 -14.16 -3.66
C THR A 94 -6.98 -15.17 -3.82
N SER A 95 -5.76 -14.73 -3.53
CA SER A 95 -4.54 -15.54 -3.53
C SER A 95 -3.68 -15.20 -2.32
N ILE A 96 -2.85 -16.14 -1.90
CA ILE A 96 -1.91 -15.96 -0.79
C ILE A 96 -0.51 -16.14 -1.33
N ASP A 97 0.39 -15.20 -1.05
CA ASP A 97 1.80 -15.33 -1.41
C ASP A 97 2.70 -14.46 -0.50
N THR A 98 4.00 -14.59 -0.64
CA THR A 98 5.01 -13.71 -0.04
C THR A 98 5.04 -12.39 -0.78
N VAL A 99 5.00 -11.27 -0.06
CA VAL A 99 5.04 -9.92 -0.62
C VAL A 99 6.19 -9.17 0.00
N THR A 100 7.04 -8.54 -0.81
CA THR A 100 8.10 -7.65 -0.32
C THR A 100 7.86 -6.22 -0.78
N VAL A 101 7.90 -5.28 0.16
CA VAL A 101 7.76 -3.84 -0.06
C VAL A 101 8.75 -3.11 0.83
N SER A 102 9.51 -2.16 0.28
CA SER A 102 10.49 -1.36 1.04
C SER A 102 11.50 -2.20 1.83
N GLY A 103 11.88 -3.36 1.28
CA GLY A 103 12.77 -4.31 1.95
C GLY A 103 12.11 -5.14 3.07
N ILE A 104 10.82 -4.93 3.35
CA ILE A 104 10.05 -5.71 4.34
C ILE A 104 9.33 -6.83 3.62
N THR A 105 9.62 -8.07 4.02
CA THR A 105 8.99 -9.27 3.47
C THR A 105 7.87 -9.76 4.38
N ILE A 106 6.64 -9.65 3.90
CA ILE A 106 5.43 -10.16 4.51
C ILE A 106 5.17 -11.57 4.01
N SER A 107 5.16 -12.55 4.91
CA SER A 107 4.79 -13.92 4.57
C SER A 107 3.27 -14.09 4.52
N GLN A 108 2.79 -14.96 3.64
CA GLN A 108 1.38 -15.37 3.55
C GLN A 108 0.38 -14.20 3.49
N GLN A 109 0.70 -13.18 2.68
CA GLN A 109 -0.21 -12.07 2.46
C GLN A 109 -1.35 -12.49 1.52
N THR A 110 -2.59 -12.37 1.98
CA THR A 110 -3.76 -12.48 1.09
C THR A 110 -3.90 -11.22 0.25
N PHE A 111 -4.06 -11.37 -1.06
CA PHE A 111 -4.32 -10.28 -2.00
C PHE A 111 -5.27 -10.74 -3.10
N VAL A 112 -5.72 -9.81 -3.93
CA VAL A 112 -6.60 -10.11 -5.07
C VAL A 112 -5.81 -10.09 -6.36
N GLU A 113 -5.89 -11.19 -7.11
CA GLU A 113 -5.49 -11.26 -8.50
C GLU A 113 -6.65 -10.81 -9.38
N SER A 114 -6.56 -9.62 -9.97
CA SER A 114 -7.61 -9.04 -10.81
C SER A 114 -7.68 -9.73 -12.19
N THR A 115 -8.84 -10.27 -12.54
CA THR A 115 -9.08 -10.93 -13.84
C THR A 115 -9.89 -10.04 -14.80
N ILE A 116 -10.71 -9.15 -14.26
CA ILE A 116 -11.60 -8.25 -15.01
C ILE A 116 -11.54 -6.85 -14.38
N PRO A 117 -10.44 -6.08 -14.56
CA PRO A 117 -10.42 -4.67 -14.20
C PRO A 117 -11.33 -3.82 -15.11
N SER A 118 -11.84 -2.71 -14.58
CA SER A 118 -12.51 -1.68 -15.39
C SER A 118 -11.52 -0.93 -16.28
N SER A 119 -12.02 -0.33 -17.36
CA SER A 119 -11.20 0.40 -18.34
C SER A 119 -10.41 1.58 -17.77
N PHE A 120 -10.82 2.10 -16.60
CA PHE A 120 -10.08 3.12 -15.88
C PHE A 120 -8.63 2.71 -15.59
N PHE A 121 -8.41 1.44 -15.23
CA PHE A 121 -7.09 0.93 -14.86
C PHE A 121 -6.20 0.60 -16.05
N VAL A 122 -6.69 0.63 -17.29
CA VAL A 122 -5.91 0.26 -18.48
C VAL A 122 -4.75 1.22 -18.74
N ASN A 123 -4.94 2.49 -18.40
CA ASN A 123 -4.03 3.59 -18.74
C ASN A 123 -3.32 4.19 -17.52
N THR A 124 -3.40 3.52 -16.37
CA THR A 124 -2.66 3.97 -15.17
C THR A 124 -1.16 3.74 -15.37
N LYS A 125 -0.34 4.50 -14.65
CA LYS A 125 1.13 4.31 -14.64
C LYS A 125 1.60 3.30 -13.60
N TYR A 126 0.67 2.73 -12.85
CA TYR A 126 0.87 1.70 -11.84
C TYR A 126 0.03 0.48 -12.22
N ASP A 127 0.49 -0.71 -11.82
CA ASP A 127 -0.13 -2.01 -12.11
C ASP A 127 -1.32 -2.30 -11.19
N GLY A 128 -1.20 -1.96 -9.90
CA GLY A 128 -2.19 -2.29 -8.89
C GLY A 128 -2.28 -1.26 -7.76
N ILE A 129 -3.06 -1.60 -6.73
CA ILE A 129 -3.26 -0.76 -5.54
C ILE A 129 -2.81 -1.55 -4.31
N PHE A 130 -2.01 -0.92 -3.47
CA PHE A 130 -1.59 -1.39 -2.15
C PHE A 130 -2.41 -0.68 -1.08
N GLY A 131 -3.50 -1.30 -0.67
CA GLY A 131 -4.39 -0.77 0.36
C GLY A 131 -3.72 -0.71 1.74
N LEU A 132 -3.73 0.47 2.34
CA LEU A 132 -3.21 0.73 3.68
C LEU A 132 -4.33 0.99 4.70
N GLY A 133 -5.58 1.03 4.24
CA GLY A 133 -6.77 1.26 5.06
C GLY A 133 -6.99 0.22 6.17
N PHE A 134 -7.97 0.50 7.03
CA PHE A 134 -8.27 -0.35 8.18
C PHE A 134 -8.89 -1.69 7.78
N LEU A 135 -8.68 -2.73 8.61
CA LEU A 135 -9.32 -4.03 8.40
C LEU A 135 -10.86 -3.94 8.44
N GLN A 136 -11.40 -3.01 9.24
CA GLN A 136 -12.84 -2.80 9.39
C GLN A 136 -13.50 -2.42 8.05
N THR A 137 -12.80 -1.67 7.21
CA THR A 137 -13.22 -1.23 5.88
C THR A 137 -12.81 -2.19 4.78
N SER A 138 -12.07 -3.25 5.11
CA SER A 138 -11.68 -4.28 4.15
C SER A 138 -12.89 -5.13 3.77
N GLN A 139 -13.11 -5.24 2.47
CA GLN A 139 -14.12 -6.15 1.93
C GLN A 139 -13.72 -7.60 2.22
N ASP A 140 -14.71 -8.41 2.60
CA ASP A 140 -14.54 -9.81 3.01
C ASP A 140 -13.53 -10.03 4.16
N LYS A 141 -13.21 -8.96 4.90
CA LYS A 141 -12.25 -8.97 6.01
C LYS A 141 -10.86 -9.51 5.63
N ILE A 142 -10.45 -9.32 4.38
CA ILE A 142 -9.08 -9.60 3.95
C ILE A 142 -8.11 -8.73 4.74
N VAL A 143 -7.09 -9.34 5.35
CA VAL A 143 -6.12 -8.63 6.21
C VAL A 143 -5.20 -7.75 5.35
N PRO A 144 -5.17 -6.42 5.55
CA PRO A 144 -4.31 -5.53 4.78
C PRO A 144 -2.82 -5.79 5.07
N PRO A 145 -1.91 -5.49 4.13
CA PRO A 145 -0.48 -5.73 4.30
C PRO A 145 0.12 -5.12 5.56
N PHE A 146 -0.24 -3.89 5.91
CA PHE A 146 0.28 -3.23 7.11
C PHE A 146 -0.08 -3.96 8.41
N TYR A 147 -1.26 -4.59 8.47
CA TYR A 147 -1.65 -5.42 9.63
C TYR A 147 -0.75 -6.65 9.74
N ASN A 148 -0.45 -7.30 8.62
CA ASN A 148 0.46 -8.45 8.62
C ASN A 148 1.89 -8.04 8.96
N MET A 149 2.37 -6.86 8.56
CA MET A 149 3.66 -6.33 9.03
C MET A 149 3.72 -6.23 10.56
N MET A 150 2.69 -5.64 11.17
CA MET A 150 2.60 -5.53 12.63
C MET A 150 2.49 -6.90 13.32
N ASN A 151 1.59 -7.76 12.84
CA ASN A 151 1.35 -9.09 13.42
C ASN A 151 2.58 -10.01 13.32
N GLN A 152 3.38 -9.85 12.27
CA GLN A 152 4.62 -10.61 12.07
C GLN A 152 5.83 -9.95 12.76
N GLY A 153 5.64 -8.82 13.47
CA GLY A 153 6.71 -8.12 14.18
C GLY A 153 7.80 -7.59 13.26
N LEU A 154 7.43 -7.16 12.06
CA LEU A 154 8.34 -6.73 10.99
C LEU A 154 8.69 -5.24 11.02
N LEU A 155 8.22 -4.51 12.04
CA LEU A 155 8.38 -3.07 12.17
C LEU A 155 9.00 -2.73 13.52
N ASP A 156 9.86 -1.72 13.56
CA ASP A 156 10.37 -1.17 14.82
C ASP A 156 9.25 -0.44 15.58
N GLU A 157 8.47 0.38 14.85
CA GLU A 157 7.28 1.04 15.36
C GLU A 157 6.04 0.70 14.51
N PRO A 158 4.85 0.53 15.09
CA PRO A 158 3.62 0.19 14.36
C PRO A 158 3.02 1.41 13.61
N VAL A 159 3.85 2.11 12.85
CA VAL A 159 3.50 3.30 12.07
C VAL A 159 4.03 3.18 10.65
N PHE A 160 3.41 3.91 9.73
CA PHE A 160 4.02 4.28 8.47
C PHE A 160 3.89 5.78 8.27
N SER A 161 4.79 6.38 7.50
CA SER A 161 4.78 7.80 7.17
C SER A 161 4.99 8.01 5.68
N VAL A 162 4.48 9.14 5.18
CA VAL A 162 4.52 9.47 3.76
C VAL A 162 4.96 10.90 3.60
N TRP A 163 5.96 11.13 2.75
CA TRP A 163 6.35 12.44 2.27
C TRP A 163 6.05 12.53 0.77
N LEU A 164 5.36 13.58 0.34
CA LEU A 164 4.96 13.77 -1.06
C LEU A 164 5.63 15.02 -1.61
N ASN A 165 6.40 14.84 -2.69
CA ASN A 165 7.04 15.93 -3.40
C ASN A 165 6.17 16.42 -4.54
N LYS A 166 6.23 17.71 -4.87
CA LYS A 166 5.47 18.27 -6.00
C LYS A 166 6.25 18.11 -7.31
N VAL A 167 5.54 17.90 -8.42
CA VAL A 167 6.10 17.99 -9.76
C VAL A 167 6.82 19.33 -9.94
N GLY A 168 8.05 19.29 -10.44
CA GLY A 168 8.91 20.46 -10.64
C GLY A 168 9.94 20.67 -9.52
N ASN A 169 9.73 20.09 -8.34
CA ASN A 169 10.74 20.09 -7.29
C ASN A 169 11.87 19.09 -7.62
N LYS A 170 13.06 19.32 -7.06
CA LYS A 170 14.19 18.39 -7.17
C LYS A 170 13.94 17.12 -6.33
N GLY A 171 14.53 16.01 -6.75
CA GLY A 171 14.52 14.75 -6.01
C GLY A 171 13.38 13.79 -6.40
N PRO A 172 13.15 12.73 -5.60
CA PRO A 172 12.09 11.75 -5.87
C PRO A 172 10.70 12.39 -5.77
N GLY A 173 9.70 11.73 -6.37
CA GLY A 173 8.32 12.18 -6.34
C GLY A 173 7.70 12.08 -4.95
N GLY A 174 8.20 11.22 -4.09
CA GLY A 174 7.81 11.10 -2.69
C GLY A 174 8.64 10.03 -2.00
N GLU A 175 8.25 9.69 -0.77
CA GLU A 175 8.84 8.65 0.06
C GLU A 175 7.76 8.04 0.94
N ILE A 176 7.80 6.72 1.10
CA ILE A 176 7.04 6.00 2.12
C ILE A 176 8.01 5.28 3.05
N VAL A 177 7.73 5.37 4.34
CA VAL A 177 8.49 4.69 5.39
C VAL A 177 7.54 3.80 6.19
N PHE A 178 7.87 2.52 6.31
CA PHE A 178 7.22 1.59 7.22
C PHE A 178 8.13 1.37 8.43
N GLY A 179 7.58 1.41 9.64
CA GLY A 179 8.35 1.20 10.86
C GLY A 179 8.95 2.46 11.48
N GLY A 180 8.65 3.64 10.93
CA GLY A 180 9.20 4.89 11.44
C GLY A 180 8.87 6.11 10.58
N VAL A 181 9.68 7.16 10.75
CA VAL A 181 9.58 8.44 10.05
C VAL A 181 10.98 8.92 9.67
N ASP A 182 11.15 9.43 8.44
CA ASP A 182 12.38 10.15 8.06
C ASP A 182 12.34 11.61 8.56
N SER A 183 13.14 11.90 9.59
CA SER A 183 13.28 13.25 10.16
C SER A 183 13.84 14.29 9.19
N SER A 184 14.45 13.89 8.08
CA SER A 184 14.94 14.81 7.05
C SER A 184 13.82 15.43 6.20
N LYS A 185 12.61 14.84 6.23
CA LYS A 185 11.47 15.25 5.39
C LYS A 185 10.56 16.30 6.01
N PHE A 186 10.75 16.64 7.28
CA PHE A 186 9.90 17.58 7.98
C PHE A 186 10.67 18.45 8.96
N SER A 187 10.04 19.55 9.38
CA SER A 187 10.52 20.42 10.45
C SER A 187 9.42 20.58 11.49
N GLY A 188 9.82 20.90 12.73
CA GLY A 188 8.88 21.03 13.85
C GLY A 188 8.32 19.69 14.34
N ASN A 189 7.21 19.75 15.08
CA ASN A 189 6.57 18.59 15.67
C ASN A 189 5.31 18.18 14.90
N PHE A 190 4.97 16.88 14.93
CA PHE A 190 3.69 16.40 14.43
C PHE A 190 2.54 16.93 15.28
N THR A 191 1.43 17.27 14.61
CA THR A 191 0.13 17.42 15.26
C THR A 191 -0.66 16.14 15.05
N TYR A 192 -0.94 15.44 16.16
CA TYR A 192 -1.72 14.21 16.14
C TYR A 192 -3.20 14.51 16.38
N VAL A 193 -4.05 13.93 15.54
CA VAL A 193 -5.51 13.97 15.69
C VAL A 193 -6.02 12.53 15.80
N PRO A 194 -6.99 12.24 16.68
CA PRO A 194 -7.51 10.89 16.81
C PRO A 194 -8.27 10.47 15.53
N VAL A 195 -8.10 9.20 15.14
CA VAL A 195 -8.95 8.60 14.10
C VAL A 195 -10.39 8.51 14.62
N LEU A 196 -11.31 9.09 13.87
CA LEU A 196 -12.72 8.99 14.17
C LEU A 196 -13.27 7.65 13.68
N ASN A 197 -14.09 7.03 14.52
CA ASN A 197 -14.77 5.77 14.28
C ASN A 197 -16.29 5.96 14.08
N THR A 198 -16.74 7.20 13.85
CA THR A 198 -18.15 7.58 13.72
C THR A 198 -18.41 8.45 12.49
N GLU A 199 -19.66 8.45 11.99
CA GLU A 199 -20.14 9.41 10.99
C GLU A 199 -19.97 10.84 11.52
N LEU A 200 -19.33 11.71 10.73
CA LEU A 200 -19.31 13.14 11.00
C LEU A 200 -20.43 13.79 10.19
N THR A 201 -21.27 14.60 10.84
CA THR A 201 -22.17 15.51 10.14
C THR A 201 -21.65 16.92 10.33
N VAL A 202 -21.30 17.59 9.22
CA VAL A 202 -20.97 19.03 9.22
C VAL A 202 -21.90 19.69 8.21
N ASP A 203 -22.64 20.72 8.63
CA ASP A 203 -23.54 21.51 7.79
C ASP A 203 -24.51 20.69 6.91
N ASN A 204 -25.16 19.68 7.49
CA ASN A 204 -26.07 18.73 6.81
C ASN A 204 -25.42 17.78 5.79
N TYR A 205 -24.09 17.79 5.67
CA TYR A 205 -23.35 16.79 4.90
C TYR A 205 -22.88 15.67 5.82
N LYS A 206 -23.29 14.44 5.49
CA LYS A 206 -22.77 13.24 6.13
C LYS A 206 -21.42 12.88 5.51
N PHE A 207 -20.36 13.04 6.27
CA PHE A 207 -19.05 12.53 5.95
C PHE A 207 -18.96 11.10 6.51
N TYR A 208 -19.10 10.13 5.62
CA TYR A 208 -18.62 8.78 5.87
C TYR A 208 -17.10 8.86 6.01
N CYS A 209 -16.64 8.90 7.26
CA CYS A 209 -15.24 8.73 7.61
C CYS A 209 -15.10 7.34 8.23
N PRO A 210 -15.22 6.25 7.45
CA PRO A 210 -14.99 4.93 8.00
C PRO A 210 -13.49 4.84 8.28
N SER A 211 -13.09 5.18 9.51
CA SER A 211 -11.73 5.02 10.04
C SER A 211 -10.67 5.40 9.01
N ARG A 212 -10.47 6.70 8.74
CA ARG A 212 -9.33 7.13 7.92
C ARG A 212 -8.06 7.10 8.76
N ILE A 213 -6.98 6.58 8.19
CA ILE A 213 -5.68 6.41 8.88
C ILE A 213 -5.24 7.75 9.46
N ASN A 214 -4.54 7.71 10.60
CA ASN A 214 -3.79 8.85 11.14
C ASN A 214 -2.92 9.44 10.03
N MET A 215 -3.37 10.51 9.40
CA MET A 215 -2.54 11.32 8.54
C MET A 215 -1.92 12.39 9.43
N SER A 216 -0.70 12.13 9.88
CA SER A 216 0.08 13.10 10.65
C SER A 216 0.63 14.13 9.66
N LEU A 217 0.16 15.36 9.75
CA LEU A 217 0.71 16.47 8.96
C LEU A 217 1.89 17.06 9.74
N ALA A 218 3.09 16.97 9.17
CA ALA A 218 4.17 17.89 9.50
C ALA A 218 4.36 18.83 8.31
N GLN A 219 4.37 20.13 8.59
CA GLN A 219 4.43 21.15 7.56
C GLN A 219 5.91 21.39 7.18
N SER A 220 6.26 21.10 5.93
CA SER A 220 7.50 21.61 5.33
C SER A 220 7.37 23.12 5.18
N THR A 221 8.08 23.89 6.00
CA THR A 221 8.29 25.31 5.73
C THR A 221 9.46 25.43 4.76
N SER A 222 9.17 25.55 3.46
CA SER A 222 10.15 26.10 2.53
C SER A 222 10.39 27.55 2.92
N SER A 223 11.60 27.86 3.39
CA SER A 223 12.07 29.25 3.44
C SER A 223 12.03 29.84 2.03
N LEU A 224 11.44 31.04 1.94
CA LEU A 224 11.28 31.88 0.75
C LEU A 224 12.54 32.00 -0.09
#